data_AF-A0A920KSZ9-F1
#
_entry.id   AF-A0A920KSZ9-F1
#
_cell.length_a   1.000
_cell.length_b   1.000
_cell.length_c   1.000
_cell.angle_alpha   90.00
_cell.angle_beta   90.00
_cell.angle_gamma   90.00
#
_symmetry.space_group_name_H-M   'P 1'
#
loop_
_entity.id
_entity.type
_entity.pdbx_description
1 polymer ?
#
loop_
_entity_poly.entity_id
_entity_poly.type
_entity_poly.pdbx_seq_one_letter_code
_entity_poly.pdbx_strand_id
1 'polypeptide(L)' 'MIQNKKRKVIGRTFIDIFDSEAIKLKKIKFFAQGTIYPDVIESSGSESNEARVIKSHHNVGGLPDEMKLDLVEPLRDLF' A
#
# COMPACT_ATOMS: atom_id res chain seq x y z
N MET A 1 22.30 -0.54 -0.10
CA MET A 1 21.74 -0.67 -1.47
C MET A 1 20.97 -1.97 -1.74
N ILE A 2 21.42 -3.15 -1.28
CA ILE A 2 20.76 -4.45 -1.57
C ILE A 2 19.41 -4.63 -0.85
N GLN A 3 19.28 -4.18 0.40
CA GLN A 3 18.03 -4.34 1.17
C GLN A 3 16.83 -3.60 0.56
N ASN A 4 17.06 -2.43 -0.05
CA ASN A 4 16.00 -1.66 -0.70
C ASN A 4 15.49 -2.38 -1.97
N LYS A 5 16.39 -3.06 -2.72
CA LYS A 5 16.00 -3.88 -3.87
C LYS A 5 15.09 -5.05 -3.48
N LYS A 6 15.38 -5.74 -2.38
CA LYS A 6 14.53 -6.83 -1.88
C LYS A 6 13.12 -6.34 -1.53
N ARG A 7 13.01 -5.24 -0.79
CA ARG A 7 11.72 -4.63 -0.43
C ARG A 7 10.90 -4.26 -1.66
N LYS A 8 11.54 -3.68 -2.69
CA LYS A 8 10.87 -3.34 -3.95
C LYS A 8 10.35 -4.58 -4.70
N VAL A 9 11.13 -5.66 -4.76
CA VAL A 9 10.72 -6.90 -5.45
C VAL A 9 9.58 -7.60 -4.71
N ILE A 10 9.73 -7.83 -3.41
CA ILE A 10 8.65 -8.35 -2.56
C ILE A 10 7.41 -7.48 -2.71
N GLY A 11 7.66 -6.17 -2.80
CA GLY A 11 6.71 -5.14 -3.06
C GLY A 11 5.81 -5.40 -4.25
N ARG A 12 6.47 -5.44 -5.39
CA ARG A 12 5.80 -5.64 -6.65
C ARG A 12 5.06 -6.99 -6.70
N THR A 13 5.70 -8.05 -6.23
CA THR A 13 5.13 -9.41 -6.29
C THR A 13 3.83 -9.53 -5.49
N PHE A 14 3.74 -8.96 -4.30
CA PHE A 14 2.51 -8.99 -3.52
C PHE A 14 1.37 -8.25 -4.23
N ILE A 15 1.63 -7.06 -4.79
CA ILE A 15 0.61 -6.27 -5.49
C ILE A 15 0.10 -7.01 -6.72
N ASP A 16 1.00 -7.59 -7.52
CA ASP A 16 0.63 -8.35 -8.71
C ASP A 16 -0.25 -9.55 -8.35
N ILE A 17 0.08 -10.28 -7.27
CA ILE A 17 -0.73 -11.41 -6.79
C ILE A 17 -2.07 -10.91 -6.24
N PHE A 18 -2.05 -9.87 -5.40
CA PHE A 18 -3.24 -9.29 -4.79
C PHE A 18 -4.27 -8.87 -5.85
N ASP A 19 -3.84 -8.11 -6.86
CA ASP A 19 -4.71 -7.64 -7.93
C ASP A 19 -5.30 -8.82 -8.73
N SER A 20 -4.47 -9.81 -9.04
CA SER A 20 -4.91 -11.03 -9.75
C SER A 20 -5.99 -11.80 -8.98
N GLU A 21 -5.90 -11.86 -7.64
CA GLU A 21 -6.89 -12.53 -6.79
C GLU A 21 -8.14 -11.67 -6.59
N ALA A 22 -7.98 -10.35 -6.41
CA ALA A 22 -9.08 -9.42 -6.25
C ALA A 22 -10.02 -9.42 -7.47
N ILE A 23 -9.49 -9.48 -8.70
CA ILE A 23 -10.29 -9.54 -9.93
C ILE A 23 -11.17 -10.80 -10.00
N LYS A 24 -10.76 -11.91 -9.38
CA LYS A 24 -11.56 -13.16 -9.36
C LYS A 24 -12.78 -13.05 -8.45
N LEU A 25 -12.73 -12.16 -7.46
CA LEU A 25 -13.81 -11.96 -6.50
C LEU A 25 -14.89 -11.03 -7.09
N LYS A 26 -16.14 -11.48 -7.12
CA LYS A 26 -17.27 -10.68 -7.62
C LYS A 26 -17.92 -9.90 -6.47
N LYS A 27 -18.41 -8.69 -6.78
CA LYS A 27 -19.17 -7.81 -5.86
C LYS A 27 -18.38 -7.29 -4.64
N ILE A 28 -17.07 -7.16 -4.75
CA ILE A 28 -16.26 -6.45 -3.76
C ILE A 28 -16.08 -5.02 -4.24
N LYS A 29 -16.38 -4.06 -3.36
CA LYS A 29 -16.22 -2.62 -3.63
C LYS A 29 -15.05 -2.02 -2.85
N PHE A 30 -14.79 -2.52 -1.66
CA PHE A 30 -13.85 -1.91 -0.72
C PHE A 30 -12.63 -2.79 -0.49
N PHE A 31 -11.47 -2.16 -0.35
CA PHE A 31 -10.24 -2.73 0.17
C PHE A 31 -9.95 -2.09 1.52
N ALA A 32 -10.07 -2.86 2.60
CA ALA A 32 -9.85 -2.36 3.95
C ALA A 32 -8.38 -2.56 4.38
N GLN A 33 -7.83 -1.58 5.09
CA GLN A 33 -6.50 -1.65 5.67
C GLN A 33 -6.48 -1.28 7.14
N GLY A 34 -5.58 -1.94 7.87
CA GLY A 34 -5.37 -1.71 9.30
C GLY A 34 -4.42 -0.56 9.62
N THR A 35 -4.27 0.44 8.74
CA THR A 35 -3.43 1.61 8.96
C THR A 35 -3.84 2.32 10.26
N ILE A 36 -2.88 2.58 11.15
CA ILE A 36 -3.08 3.31 12.41
C ILE A 36 -2.36 4.67 12.40
N TYR A 37 -2.66 5.54 13.36
CA TYR A 37 -2.14 6.92 13.42
C TYR A 37 -0.60 7.01 13.36
N PRO A 38 0.17 6.12 14.04
CA PRO A 38 1.63 6.04 13.86
C PRO A 38 2.07 5.87 12.40
N ASP A 39 1.37 5.06 11.61
CA ASP A 39 1.69 4.85 10.20
C ASP A 39 1.46 6.14 9.38
N VAL A 40 0.40 6.89 9.71
CA VAL A 40 0.05 8.16 9.05
C VAL A 40 1.12 9.23 9.29
N ILE A 41 1.57 9.41 10.52
CA ILE A 41 2.57 10.43 10.85
C ILE A 41 3.92 10.12 10.19
N GLU A 42 4.32 8.85 10.13
CA GLU A 42 5.54 8.41 9.45
C GLU A 42 5.47 8.61 7.92
N SER A 43 4.26 8.63 7.36
CA SER A 43 4.01 8.88 5.94
C SER A 43 4.09 10.37 5.56
N SER A 44 3.69 11.27 6.48
CA SER A 44 3.59 12.72 6.24
C SER A 44 4.90 13.50 6.41
N GLY A 45 5.89 12.96 7.14
CA GLY A 45 7.12 13.67 7.52
C GLY A 45 8.31 13.58 6.55
N SER A 46 8.22 12.88 5.42
CA SER A 46 9.34 12.71 4.48
C SER A 46 9.13 13.42 3.14
N GLU A 47 9.55 14.69 3.05
CA GLU A 47 9.66 15.50 1.82
C GLU A 47 10.82 15.03 0.91
N SER A 48 10.79 13.80 0.42
CA SER A 48 11.53 13.46 -0.79
C SER A 48 10.62 12.73 -1.78
N ASN A 49 10.70 13.11 -3.06
CA ASN A 49 9.87 12.51 -4.11
C ASN A 49 10.10 11.00 -4.25
N GLU A 50 11.27 10.48 -3.85
CA GLU A 50 11.50 9.04 -3.79
C GLU A 50 10.75 8.34 -2.65
N ALA A 51 10.45 9.03 -1.54
CA ALA A 51 9.68 8.48 -0.43
C ALA A 51 8.21 8.25 -0.79
N ARG A 52 7.62 9.14 -1.61
CA ARG A 52 6.25 8.99 -2.14
C ARG A 52 6.06 7.71 -2.96
N VAL A 53 7.05 7.36 -3.80
CA VAL A 53 7.01 6.17 -4.67
C VAL A 53 7.28 4.87 -3.89
N ILE A 54 7.97 4.96 -2.75
CA ILE A 54 8.34 3.78 -1.95
C ILE A 54 7.29 3.46 -0.87
N LYS A 55 6.56 4.44 -0.36
CA LYS A 55 5.77 4.32 0.88
C LYS A 55 4.25 4.42 0.72
N SER A 56 3.72 4.39 -0.50
CA SER A 56 2.27 4.48 -0.75
C SER A 56 1.42 3.41 -0.06
N HIS A 57 2.01 2.42 0.62
CA HIS A 57 1.31 1.62 1.63
C HIS A 57 2.20 1.08 2.78
N HIS A 58 3.38 1.66 3.02
CA HIS A 58 4.36 1.10 3.98
C HIS A 58 4.71 -0.39 3.73
N ASN A 59 5.36 -0.68 2.59
CA ASN A 59 6.50 -1.62 2.41
C ASN A 59 6.50 -2.44 1.13
N VAL A 60 5.52 -2.29 0.25
CA VAL A 60 5.38 -3.19 -0.87
C VAL A 60 4.73 -2.42 -2.02
N GLY A 61 5.57 -1.89 -2.91
CA GLY A 61 5.33 -0.65 -3.65
C GLY A 61 4.00 -0.55 -4.39
N GLY A 62 3.31 0.58 -4.22
CA GLY A 62 2.24 1.07 -5.09
C GLY A 62 1.06 0.13 -5.24
N LEU A 63 -0.11 0.49 -4.71
CA LEU A 63 -1.32 -0.02 -5.36
C LEU A 63 -1.26 0.38 -6.85
N PRO A 64 -1.75 -0.45 -7.77
CA PRO A 64 -1.81 -0.07 -9.17
C PRO A 64 -2.52 1.28 -9.30
N ASP A 65 -2.07 2.13 -10.22
CA ASP A 65 -2.69 3.45 -10.47
C ASP A 65 -4.21 3.32 -10.77
N GLU A 66 -4.65 2.13 -11.19
CA GLU A 66 -6.04 1.76 -11.43
C GLU A 66 -6.47 0.55 -10.60
N MET A 67 -6.47 0.69 -9.27
CA MET A 67 -7.13 -0.31 -8.41
C MET A 67 -8.67 -0.20 -8.54
N LYS A 68 -9.36 -1.31 -8.79
CA LYS A 68 -10.83 -1.35 -8.93
C LYS A 68 -11.60 -1.34 -7.60
N LEU A 69 -10.91 -1.08 -6.48
CA LEU A 69 -11.45 -1.15 -5.13
C LEU A 69 -11.23 0.19 -4.41
N ASP A 70 -12.24 0.64 -3.67
CA ASP A 70 -12.18 1.84 -2.85
C ASP A 70 -11.43 1.53 -1.54
N LEU A 71 -10.36 2.27 -1.23
CA LEU A 71 -9.57 2.10 -0.01
C LEU A 71 -10.35 2.58 1.24
N VAL A 72 -10.34 1.79 2.32
CA VAL A 72 -10.94 2.13 3.62
C VAL A 72 -9.96 1.86 4.75
N GLU A 73 -9.63 2.87 5.56
CA GLU A 73 -8.67 2.80 6.67
C GLU A 73 -9.37 3.15 8.00
N PRO A 74 -10.18 2.25 8.57
CA PRO A 74 -11.05 2.58 9.70
C PRO A 74 -10.29 2.86 11.01
N LEU A 75 -9.02 2.45 11.11
CA LEU A 75 -8.20 2.60 12.31
C LEU A 75 -7.22 3.79 12.22
N ARG A 76 -7.30 4.59 11.14
CA ARG A 76 -6.32 5.63 10.80
C ARG A 76 -6.08 6.65 11.92
N ASP A 77 -7.09 6.91 12.73
CA ASP A 77 -7.03 7.89 13.84
C ASP A 77 -6.77 7.23 15.21
N LEU A 78 -6.49 5.93 15.26
CA LEU A 78 -6.21 5.19 16.49
C LEU A 78 -4.69 5.08 16.75
N PHE A 79 -4.31 5.10 18.03
CA PHE A 79 -2.93 4.94 18.51
C PHE A 79 -2.62 3.51 18.95
#